data_AF-A0A932U6S2-F1
#
_entry.id   AF-A0A932U6S2-F1
#
_cell.length_a   1.000
_cell.length_b   1.000
_cell.length_c   1.000
_cell.angle_alpha   90.00
_cell.angle_beta   90.00
_cell.angle_gamma   90.00
#
_symmetry.space_group_name_H-M   'P 1'
#
loop_
_entity.id
_entity.type
_entity.pdbx_description
1 polymer ?
#
loop_
_entity_poly.entity_id
_entity_poly.type
_entity_poly.pdbx_seq_one_letter_code
_entity_poly.pdbx_strand_id
1 'polypeptide(L)'
;MQHILNEIKKLDFPAPLPDKLLAVHQTFDTPRVHNIHAEVGKQLRESGILAQMKPGDTVAVGAGSRGIANLSKIVRATVDHLKAAGMKPHIMPAMGSHGGATVEGQKEILAGYGVTEDAMGVEIRATMEVVEIGRIPDGPPLCQGKDSVDADHSILVSRIKPHTDFRSHLESGPSKMCVIGLGKQAGAAMMHAGGGRNFQRYLQPAARVYEANTNFRGAICPIENAYEDTGLIAGLTAAEVGTQKEADLLETAKAYLARIPFDAVDILVVRELGKNISG
;
A
#
# COMPACT_ATOMS: atom_id res chain seq x y z
N MET A 1 22.23 14.05 8.89
CA MET A 1 22.75 12.87 8.14
C MET A 1 24.24 13.00 7.81
N GLN A 2 24.70 14.12 7.25
CA GLN A 2 26.13 14.37 6.95
C GLN A 2 27.06 14.25 8.17
N HIS A 3 26.60 14.70 9.34
CA HIS A 3 27.36 14.63 10.59
C HIS A 3 27.59 13.19 11.07
N ILE A 4 26.53 12.37 11.14
CA ILE A 4 26.61 10.94 11.48
C ILE A 4 27.49 10.18 10.49
N LEU A 5 27.36 10.45 9.18
CA LEU A 5 28.23 9.84 8.16
C LEU A 5 29.71 10.22 8.36
N ASN A 6 29.99 11.46 8.77
CA ASN A 6 31.34 11.90 9.08
C ASN A 6 31.89 11.30 10.38
N GLU A 7 31.04 11.00 11.36
CA GLU A 7 31.43 10.26 12.57
C GLU A 7 31.67 8.78 12.26
N ILE A 8 30.80 8.14 11.46
CA ILE A 8 30.99 6.77 10.99
C ILE A 8 32.29 6.62 10.20
N LYS A 9 32.60 7.58 9.32
CA LYS A 9 33.86 7.58 8.56
C LYS A 9 35.12 7.76 9.43
N LYS A 10 34.95 8.25 10.66
CA LYS A 10 36.02 8.41 11.66
C LYS A 10 36.06 7.27 12.67
N LEU A 11 35.10 6.33 12.63
CA LEU A 11 35.17 5.10 13.41
C LEU A 11 36.31 4.25 12.87
N ASP A 12 37.44 4.34 13.56
CA ASP A 12 38.51 3.37 13.45
C ASP A 12 38.36 2.40 14.62
N PHE A 13 37.86 1.20 14.32
CA PHE A 13 37.68 0.15 15.31
C PHE A 13 38.61 -1.01 14.95
N PRO A 14 39.86 -0.99 15.43
CA PRO A 14 40.82 -2.05 15.16
C PRO A 14 40.37 -3.31 15.90
N ALA A 15 39.63 -4.15 15.20
CA ALA A 15 39.27 -5.48 15.63
C ALA A 15 39.80 -6.47 14.59
N PRO A 16 40.32 -7.64 15.03
CA PRO A 16 40.57 -8.72 14.09
C PRO A 16 39.24 -9.10 13.44
N LEU A 17 39.19 -9.07 12.11
CA LEU A 17 38.08 -9.66 11.38
C LEU A 17 38.04 -11.16 11.67
N PRO A 18 36.86 -11.80 11.65
CA PRO A 18 36.77 -13.24 11.82
C PRO A 18 37.70 -13.95 10.84
N ASP A 19 38.57 -14.82 11.34
CA ASP A 19 39.50 -15.60 10.50
C ASP A 19 38.78 -16.56 9.54
N LYS A 20 37.46 -16.74 9.72
CA LYS A 20 36.59 -17.58 8.91
C LYS A 20 35.32 -16.83 8.55
N LEU A 21 34.98 -16.87 7.27
CA LEU A 21 33.67 -16.47 6.77
C LEU A 21 32.99 -17.71 6.21
N LEU A 22 31.79 -18.01 6.70
CA LEU A 22 30.96 -19.09 6.18
C LEU A 22 29.89 -18.48 5.28
N ALA A 23 29.78 -19.00 4.05
CA ALA A 23 28.68 -18.67 3.18
C ALA A 23 27.42 -19.40 3.64
N VAL A 24 26.34 -18.67 3.88
CA VAL A 24 25.01 -19.21 4.18
C VAL A 24 24.12 -18.97 2.98
N HIS A 25 23.51 -20.04 2.46
CA HIS A 25 22.49 -19.95 1.42
C HIS A 25 21.13 -20.27 2.05
N GLN A 26 20.18 -19.34 1.88
CA GLN A 26 18.79 -19.56 2.26
C GLN A 26 17.93 -19.72 1.02
N THR A 27 17.03 -20.70 1.05
CA THR A 27 15.98 -20.89 0.06
C THR A 27 14.65 -20.63 0.74
N PHE A 28 13.80 -19.81 0.11
CA PHE A 28 12.49 -19.45 0.63
C PHE A 28 11.40 -20.06 -0.25
N ASP A 29 10.24 -20.32 0.33
CA ASP A 29 9.06 -20.68 -0.44
C ASP A 29 8.70 -19.54 -1.41
N THR A 30 8.32 -19.91 -2.64
CA THR A 30 8.01 -18.97 -3.72
C THR A 30 6.56 -19.10 -4.18
N PRO A 31 5.56 -18.86 -3.30
CA PRO A 31 4.19 -18.72 -3.77
C PRO A 31 4.17 -17.62 -4.84
N ARG A 32 3.46 -17.86 -5.94
CA ARG A 32 3.42 -16.96 -7.10
C ARG A 32 2.04 -17.00 -7.74
N VAL A 33 1.51 -15.82 -8.01
CA VAL A 33 0.33 -15.66 -8.86
C VAL A 33 0.78 -15.66 -10.32
N HIS A 34 0.54 -16.76 -11.04
CA HIS A 34 0.98 -16.90 -12.43
C HIS A 34 0.17 -16.04 -13.41
N ASN A 35 -1.14 -15.88 -13.16
CA ASN A 35 -2.01 -15.08 -14.01
C ASN A 35 -2.66 -13.95 -13.20
N ILE A 36 -1.95 -12.82 -13.13
CA ILE A 36 -2.38 -11.62 -12.42
C ILE A 36 -3.76 -11.15 -12.87
N HIS A 37 -4.00 -11.13 -14.19
CA HIS A 37 -5.27 -10.64 -14.72
C HIS A 37 -6.45 -11.51 -14.30
N ALA A 38 -6.31 -12.83 -14.38
CA ALA A 38 -7.35 -13.77 -13.94
C ALA A 38 -7.58 -13.69 -12.43
N GLU A 39 -6.50 -13.65 -11.64
CA GLU A 39 -6.61 -13.62 -10.17
C GLU A 39 -7.26 -12.32 -9.67
N VAL A 40 -6.91 -11.16 -10.23
CA VAL A 40 -7.58 -9.89 -9.89
C VAL A 40 -9.07 -9.97 -10.17
N GLY A 41 -9.46 -10.49 -11.34
CA GLY A 41 -10.87 -10.65 -11.70
C GLY A 41 -11.62 -11.61 -10.78
N LYS A 42 -10.96 -12.70 -10.37
CA LYS A 42 -11.49 -13.64 -9.39
C LYS A 42 -11.72 -12.94 -8.04
N GLN A 43 -10.71 -12.26 -7.52
CA GLN A 43 -10.79 -11.56 -6.23
C GLN A 43 -11.84 -10.45 -6.23
N LEU A 44 -11.97 -9.68 -7.31
CA LEU A 44 -13.03 -8.67 -7.46
C LEU A 44 -14.45 -9.25 -7.36
N ARG A 45 -14.66 -10.46 -7.90
CA ARG A 45 -15.97 -11.16 -7.85
C ARG A 45 -16.20 -11.87 -6.52
N GLU A 46 -15.27 -12.71 -6.10
CA GLU A 46 -15.44 -13.60 -4.94
C GLU A 46 -15.41 -12.87 -3.60
N SER A 47 -14.69 -11.75 -3.50
CA SER A 47 -14.76 -10.89 -2.30
C SER A 47 -16.11 -10.18 -2.15
N GLY A 48 -16.90 -10.06 -3.22
CA GLY A 48 -18.14 -9.29 -3.20
C GLY A 48 -17.97 -7.78 -3.41
N ILE A 49 -16.79 -7.30 -3.80
CA ILE A 49 -16.59 -5.89 -4.17
C ILE A 49 -17.46 -5.52 -5.39
N LEU A 50 -17.40 -6.32 -6.47
CA LEU A 50 -18.18 -6.05 -7.68
C LEU A 50 -19.69 -6.13 -7.45
N ALA A 51 -20.14 -6.94 -6.49
CA ALA A 51 -21.57 -7.09 -6.17
C ALA A 51 -22.19 -5.82 -5.56
N GLN A 52 -21.37 -4.87 -5.10
CA GLN A 52 -21.81 -3.60 -4.51
C GLN A 52 -21.99 -2.48 -5.55
N MET A 53 -21.75 -2.76 -6.84
CA MET A 53 -21.75 -1.78 -7.92
C MET A 53 -22.71 -2.23 -9.03
N LYS A 54 -23.20 -1.29 -9.85
CA LYS A 54 -24.06 -1.60 -11.01
C LYS A 54 -23.49 -1.00 -12.31
N PRO A 55 -23.71 -1.65 -13.48
CA PRO A 55 -23.25 -1.13 -14.76
C PRO A 55 -23.64 0.35 -14.96
N GLY A 56 -22.69 1.14 -15.46
CA GLY A 56 -22.82 2.58 -15.64
C GLY A 56 -22.20 3.41 -14.51
N ASP A 57 -22.00 2.83 -13.32
CA ASP A 57 -21.36 3.51 -12.19
C ASP A 57 -19.92 3.92 -12.54
N THR A 58 -19.51 5.09 -12.05
CA THR A 58 -18.13 5.58 -12.08
C THR A 58 -17.33 5.04 -10.90
N VAL A 59 -16.08 4.63 -11.15
CA VAL A 59 -15.25 3.97 -10.11
C VAL A 59 -13.85 4.57 -10.05
N ALA A 60 -13.51 5.21 -8.94
CA ALA A 60 -12.15 5.69 -8.68
C ALA A 60 -11.25 4.53 -8.20
N VAL A 61 -10.21 4.22 -8.96
CA VAL A 61 -9.21 3.18 -8.63
C VAL A 61 -7.95 3.84 -8.08
N GLY A 62 -7.73 3.69 -6.78
CA GLY A 62 -6.57 4.27 -6.10
C GLY A 62 -5.29 3.47 -6.30
N ALA A 63 -4.23 4.11 -6.79
CA ALA A 63 -2.90 3.51 -6.94
C ALA A 63 -1.86 4.22 -6.07
N GLY A 64 -1.00 3.44 -5.41
CA GLY A 64 0.00 3.92 -4.47
C GLY A 64 1.32 4.35 -5.10
N SER A 65 2.26 4.80 -4.26
CA SER A 65 3.57 5.34 -4.66
C SER A 65 4.76 4.39 -4.43
N ARG A 66 4.50 3.09 -4.23
CA ARG A 66 5.54 2.10 -3.92
C ARG A 66 5.79 1.19 -5.09
N GLY A 67 7.04 0.77 -5.25
CA GLY A 67 7.40 -0.36 -6.09
C GLY A 67 6.72 -1.60 -5.54
N ILE A 68 5.72 -2.07 -6.28
CA ILE A 68 4.99 -3.30 -6.01
C ILE A 68 5.15 -4.17 -7.24
N ALA A 69 5.55 -5.43 -7.04
CA ALA A 69 5.62 -6.42 -8.09
C ALA A 69 4.33 -6.43 -8.91
N ASN A 70 4.45 -6.27 -10.22
CA ASN A 70 3.34 -6.26 -11.17
C ASN A 70 2.27 -5.16 -10.92
N LEU A 71 2.60 -4.03 -10.27
CA LEU A 71 1.64 -2.96 -9.98
C LEU A 71 0.81 -2.54 -11.20
N SER A 72 1.48 -2.19 -12.31
CA SER A 72 0.81 -1.78 -13.54
C SER A 72 -0.13 -2.84 -14.08
N LYS A 73 0.25 -4.13 -14.01
CA LYS A 73 -0.61 -5.25 -14.43
C LYS A 73 -1.81 -5.43 -13.51
N ILE A 74 -1.64 -5.26 -12.19
CA ILE A 74 -2.73 -5.37 -11.21
C ILE A 74 -3.73 -4.22 -11.40
N VAL A 75 -3.24 -2.98 -11.53
CA VAL A 75 -4.08 -1.81 -11.79
C VAL A 75 -4.80 -1.97 -13.11
N ARG A 76 -4.09 -2.36 -14.18
CA ARG A 76 -4.68 -2.62 -15.49
C ARG A 76 -5.77 -3.68 -15.45
N ALA A 77 -5.51 -4.82 -14.80
CA ALA A 77 -6.50 -5.87 -14.64
C ALA A 77 -7.72 -5.40 -13.85
N THR A 78 -7.52 -4.58 -12.81
CA THR A 78 -8.61 -4.00 -12.03
C THR A 78 -9.50 -3.13 -12.92
N VAL A 79 -8.90 -2.25 -13.73
CA VAL A 79 -9.61 -1.40 -14.70
C VAL A 79 -10.34 -2.23 -15.75
N ASP A 80 -9.68 -3.24 -16.33
CA ASP A 80 -10.26 -4.09 -17.38
C ASP A 80 -11.48 -4.86 -16.89
N HIS A 81 -11.42 -5.46 -15.69
CA HIS A 81 -12.56 -6.17 -15.10
C HIS A 81 -13.71 -5.24 -14.72
N LEU A 82 -13.42 -4.02 -14.24
CA LEU A 82 -14.46 -3.01 -14.00
C LEU A 82 -15.15 -2.59 -15.30
N LYS A 83 -14.39 -2.32 -16.37
CA LYS A 83 -14.95 -2.03 -17.70
C LYS A 83 -15.78 -3.19 -18.24
N ALA A 84 -15.30 -4.43 -18.10
CA ALA A 84 -16.01 -5.63 -18.52
C ALA A 84 -17.33 -5.83 -17.75
N ALA A 85 -17.39 -5.37 -16.49
CA ALA A 85 -18.62 -5.32 -15.69
C ALA A 85 -19.53 -4.11 -16.03
N GLY A 86 -19.18 -3.30 -17.03
CA GLY A 86 -19.96 -2.15 -17.49
C GLY A 86 -19.74 -0.86 -16.69
N MET A 87 -18.70 -0.80 -15.84
CA MET A 87 -18.36 0.39 -15.06
C MET A 87 -17.54 1.40 -15.89
N LYS A 88 -17.40 2.61 -15.37
CA LYS A 88 -16.60 3.70 -15.95
C LYS A 88 -15.45 4.06 -15.00
N PRO A 89 -14.34 3.29 -14.99
CA PRO A 89 -13.26 3.54 -14.06
C PRO A 89 -12.36 4.69 -14.51
N HIS A 90 -11.80 5.41 -13.53
CA HIS A 90 -10.62 6.27 -13.67
C HIS A 90 -9.62 5.94 -12.56
N ILE A 91 -8.35 6.30 -12.76
CA ILE A 91 -7.32 6.10 -11.74
C ILE A 91 -7.16 7.40 -10.95
N MET A 92 -6.90 7.26 -9.65
CA MET A 92 -6.45 8.38 -8.83
C MET A 92 -5.21 8.03 -7.99
N PRO A 93 -4.24 8.94 -7.85
CA PRO A 93 -3.12 8.72 -6.94
C PRO A 93 -3.60 8.68 -5.49
N ALA A 94 -3.33 7.58 -4.79
CA ALA A 94 -3.67 7.37 -3.39
C ALA A 94 -2.38 7.24 -2.56
N MET A 95 -1.61 8.33 -2.49
CA MET A 95 -0.23 8.31 -1.97
C MET A 95 0.13 9.41 -0.98
N GLY A 96 -0.86 10.13 -0.44
CA GLY A 96 -0.65 11.14 0.59
C GLY A 96 0.26 12.27 0.15
N SER A 97 1.37 12.46 0.87
CA SER A 97 2.36 13.53 0.62
C SER A 97 3.42 13.19 -0.44
N HIS A 98 3.39 11.99 -1.02
CA HIS A 98 4.35 11.61 -2.06
C HIS A 98 4.20 12.48 -3.32
N GLY A 99 5.27 12.56 -4.12
CA GLY A 99 5.30 13.39 -5.33
C GLY A 99 5.25 14.88 -5.01
N GLY A 100 5.77 15.28 -3.84
CA GLY A 100 5.70 16.67 -3.37
C GLY A 100 4.28 17.14 -3.04
N ALA A 101 3.29 16.23 -2.98
CA ALA A 101 1.87 16.58 -2.90
C ALA A 101 1.41 17.54 -4.02
N THR A 102 1.96 17.36 -5.23
CA THR A 102 1.48 18.07 -6.42
C THR A 102 0.83 17.09 -7.40
N VAL A 103 -0.03 17.61 -8.26
CA VAL A 103 -0.69 16.81 -9.30
C VAL A 103 0.35 16.18 -10.22
N GLU A 104 1.32 16.98 -10.65
CA GLU A 104 2.39 16.60 -11.58
C GLU A 104 3.30 15.55 -10.94
N GLY A 105 3.75 15.78 -9.71
CA GLY A 105 4.68 14.86 -9.04
C GLY A 105 4.04 13.51 -8.69
N GLN A 106 2.73 13.49 -8.38
CA GLN A 106 2.04 12.21 -8.16
C GLN A 106 1.81 11.44 -9.47
N LYS A 107 1.50 12.14 -10.57
CA LYS A 107 1.41 11.53 -11.91
C LYS A 107 2.77 10.97 -12.35
N GLU A 108 3.87 11.70 -12.11
CA GLU A 108 5.23 11.25 -12.42
C GLU A 108 5.59 9.97 -11.67
N ILE A 109 5.24 9.88 -10.37
CA ILE A 109 5.45 8.65 -9.60
C ILE A 109 4.67 7.47 -10.20
N LEU A 110 3.40 7.64 -10.54
CA LEU A 110 2.61 6.58 -11.18
C LEU A 110 3.22 6.16 -12.52
N ALA A 111 3.65 7.12 -13.34
CA ALA A 111 4.31 6.86 -14.61
C ALA A 111 5.60 6.05 -14.43
N GLY A 112 6.39 6.34 -13.39
CA GLY A 112 7.58 5.57 -13.01
C GLY A 112 7.30 4.09 -12.69
N TYR A 113 6.07 3.76 -12.30
CA TYR A 113 5.61 2.37 -12.10
C TYR A 113 4.82 1.79 -13.28
N GLY A 114 4.83 2.47 -14.43
CA GLY A 114 4.11 2.05 -15.64
C GLY A 114 2.59 2.25 -15.56
N VAL A 115 2.11 3.10 -14.65
CA VAL A 115 0.71 3.49 -14.53
C VAL A 115 0.53 4.85 -15.21
N THR A 116 0.26 4.81 -16.52
CA THR A 116 -0.03 5.99 -17.36
C THR A 116 -1.41 5.86 -18.00
N GLU A 117 -1.99 6.98 -18.46
CA GLU A 117 -3.29 6.98 -19.13
C GLU A 117 -3.29 6.06 -20.36
N ASP A 118 -2.24 6.13 -21.17
CA ASP A 118 -2.06 5.26 -22.35
C ASP A 118 -1.99 3.77 -21.98
N ALA A 119 -1.22 3.42 -20.95
CA ALA A 119 -1.05 2.02 -20.54
C ALA A 119 -2.35 1.44 -19.94
N MET A 120 -3.12 2.28 -19.25
CA MET A 120 -4.33 1.87 -18.53
C MET A 120 -5.61 2.03 -19.38
N GLY A 121 -5.55 2.83 -20.44
CA GLY A 121 -6.70 3.16 -21.29
C GLY A 121 -7.81 3.90 -20.55
N VAL A 122 -7.49 4.61 -19.47
CA VAL A 122 -8.39 5.44 -18.66
C VAL A 122 -7.63 6.67 -18.18
N GLU A 123 -8.37 7.73 -17.86
CA GLU A 123 -7.78 8.95 -17.31
C GLU A 123 -7.18 8.73 -15.91
N ILE A 124 -6.18 9.55 -15.58
CA ILE A 124 -5.61 9.69 -14.24
C ILE A 124 -6.03 11.06 -13.70
N ARG A 125 -6.96 11.05 -12.74
CA ARG A 125 -7.41 12.23 -12.02
C ARG A 125 -6.60 12.40 -10.75
N ALA A 126 -6.02 13.57 -10.55
CA ALA A 126 -5.25 13.87 -9.36
C ALA A 126 -5.65 15.23 -8.82
N THR A 127 -5.84 15.31 -7.51
CA THR A 127 -6.06 16.56 -6.77
C THR A 127 -5.56 16.42 -5.35
N MET A 128 -5.23 17.56 -4.72
CA MET A 128 -4.98 17.66 -3.29
C MET A 128 -6.21 18.14 -2.51
N GLU A 129 -7.29 18.52 -3.21
CA GLU A 129 -8.54 18.91 -2.56
C GLU A 129 -9.20 17.71 -1.90
N VAL A 130 -9.65 17.92 -0.67
CA VAL A 130 -10.31 16.92 0.14
C VAL A 130 -11.60 17.46 0.74
N VAL A 131 -12.49 16.55 1.13
CA VAL A 131 -13.63 16.83 1.99
C VAL A 131 -13.46 16.07 3.31
N GLU A 132 -13.93 16.64 4.42
CA GLU A 132 -14.00 15.93 5.70
C GLU A 132 -15.14 14.90 5.65
N ILE A 133 -14.84 13.63 5.96
CA ILE A 133 -15.79 12.51 5.91
C ILE A 133 -16.26 12.08 7.31
N GLY A 134 -15.66 12.64 8.36
CA GLY A 134 -15.97 12.31 9.74
C GLY A 134 -14.77 12.47 10.65
N ARG A 135 -14.98 12.16 11.93
CA ARG A 135 -13.98 12.28 12.98
C ARG A 135 -13.97 11.03 13.83
N ILE A 136 -12.78 10.63 14.26
CA ILE A 136 -12.61 9.60 15.29
C ILE A 136 -12.64 10.30 16.64
N PRO A 137 -13.39 9.79 17.65
CA PRO A 137 -13.31 10.31 19.01
C PRO A 137 -11.85 10.35 19.50
N ASP A 138 -11.41 11.49 20.03
CA ASP A 138 -10.03 11.77 20.43
C ASP A 138 -8.96 11.54 19.35
N GLY A 139 -9.35 11.47 18.08
CA GLY A 139 -8.49 11.23 16.93
C GLY A 139 -8.50 12.38 15.92
N PRO A 140 -7.69 12.27 14.85
CA PRO A 140 -7.68 13.27 13.80
C PRO A 140 -9.00 13.27 13.01
N PRO A 141 -9.35 14.41 12.37
CA PRO A 141 -10.35 14.40 11.30
C PRO A 141 -9.92 13.46 10.18
N LEU A 142 -10.90 12.86 9.52
CA LEU A 142 -10.68 12.02 8.35
C LEU A 142 -11.19 12.73 7.11
N CYS A 143 -10.45 12.58 6.01
CA CYS A 143 -10.73 13.28 4.78
C CYS A 143 -10.69 12.32 3.59
N GLN A 144 -11.36 12.68 2.50
CA GLN A 144 -11.25 11.95 1.23
C GLN A 144 -11.08 12.93 0.07
N GLY A 145 -10.20 12.60 -0.86
CA GLY A 145 -9.93 13.40 -2.06
C GLY A 145 -11.13 13.53 -2.97
N LYS A 146 -11.33 14.72 -3.56
CA LYS A 146 -12.47 14.99 -4.47
C LYS A 146 -12.46 14.08 -5.70
N ASP A 147 -11.29 13.74 -6.21
CA ASP A 147 -11.11 12.77 -7.31
C ASP A 147 -11.64 11.36 -7.02
N SER A 148 -11.84 11.03 -5.74
CA SER A 148 -12.52 9.83 -5.29
C SER A 148 -13.97 10.08 -4.91
N VAL A 149 -14.29 11.19 -4.24
CA VAL A 149 -15.66 11.51 -3.77
C VAL A 149 -16.63 11.77 -4.91
N ASP A 150 -16.14 12.35 -6.02
CA ASP A 150 -16.97 12.68 -7.17
C ASP A 150 -17.34 11.44 -8.03
N ALA A 151 -16.91 10.24 -7.62
CA ALA A 151 -17.28 8.95 -8.23
C ALA A 151 -18.43 8.27 -7.48
N ASP A 152 -19.14 7.36 -8.13
CA ASP A 152 -20.16 6.53 -7.46
C ASP A 152 -19.53 5.58 -6.45
N HIS A 153 -18.33 5.05 -6.75
CA HIS A 153 -17.57 4.16 -5.87
C HIS A 153 -16.07 4.44 -5.93
N SER A 154 -15.36 3.99 -4.89
CA SER A 154 -13.90 3.94 -4.89
C SER A 154 -13.38 2.60 -4.39
N ILE A 155 -12.26 2.16 -4.97
CA ILE A 155 -11.50 0.99 -4.54
C ILE A 155 -10.01 1.29 -4.53
N LEU A 156 -9.23 0.53 -3.77
CA LEU A 156 -7.78 0.70 -3.68
C LEU A 156 -7.04 -0.52 -4.23
N VAL A 157 -5.91 -0.28 -4.92
CA VAL A 157 -4.88 -1.30 -5.11
C VAL A 157 -3.79 -1.05 -4.07
N SER A 158 -3.79 -1.88 -3.02
CA SER A 158 -3.05 -1.60 -1.78
C SER A 158 -2.24 -2.81 -1.33
N ARG A 159 -0.91 -2.77 -1.49
CA ARG A 159 -0.02 -3.82 -0.97
C ARG A 159 -0.13 -3.94 0.55
N ILE A 160 -0.27 -5.17 1.05
CA ILE A 160 -0.12 -5.47 2.48
C ILE A 160 1.34 -5.86 2.74
N LYS A 161 2.00 -5.15 3.65
CA LYS A 161 3.41 -5.37 4.01
C LYS A 161 3.70 -4.92 5.44
N PRO A 162 4.56 -5.64 6.18
CA PRO A 162 5.07 -5.16 7.47
C PRO A 162 5.73 -3.78 7.35
N HIS A 163 5.42 -2.90 8.29
CA HIS A 163 5.96 -1.56 8.37
C HIS A 163 7.38 -1.57 8.94
N THR A 164 8.23 -0.61 8.57
CA THR A 164 9.58 -0.50 9.14
C THR A 164 9.59 0.20 10.50
N ASP A 165 8.73 1.21 10.67
CA ASP A 165 8.83 2.16 11.81
C ASP A 165 7.89 1.85 13.00
N PHE A 166 6.91 0.95 12.86
CA PHE A 166 6.01 0.58 13.96
C PHE A 166 5.54 -0.87 13.81
N ARG A 167 4.96 -1.43 14.88
CA ARG A 167 4.39 -2.79 14.93
C ARG A 167 2.95 -2.74 15.41
N SER A 168 2.08 -3.50 14.76
CA SER A 168 0.64 -3.54 15.06
C SER A 168 -0.01 -4.76 14.40
N HIS A 169 -1.27 -5.06 14.76
CA HIS A 169 -2.08 -6.02 14.00
C HIS A 169 -2.51 -5.46 12.64
N LEU A 170 -2.45 -4.13 12.45
CA LEU A 170 -2.64 -3.45 11.17
C LEU A 170 -1.46 -2.52 10.88
N GLU A 171 -0.81 -2.70 9.73
CA GLU A 171 0.43 -1.99 9.36
C GLU A 171 0.32 -1.29 7.99
N SER A 172 1.13 -1.65 6.98
CA SER A 172 0.86 -1.20 5.60
C SER A 172 -0.20 -2.09 4.99
N GLY A 173 -1.24 -1.47 4.44
CA GLY A 173 -2.41 -2.16 3.92
C GLY A 173 -3.53 -1.19 3.59
N PRO A 174 -4.69 -1.69 3.16
CA PRO A 174 -5.79 -0.86 2.72
C PRO A 174 -6.31 0.06 3.82
N SER A 175 -6.35 -0.35 5.09
CA SER A 175 -6.77 0.53 6.19
C SER A 175 -5.91 1.80 6.30
N LYS A 176 -4.59 1.66 6.15
CA LYS A 176 -3.64 2.78 6.10
C LYS A 176 -3.76 3.59 4.82
N MET A 177 -3.99 2.93 3.69
CA MET A 177 -4.15 3.60 2.40
C MET A 177 -5.47 4.37 2.31
N CYS A 178 -6.51 4.01 3.08
CA CYS A 178 -7.66 4.88 3.27
C CYS A 178 -7.22 6.21 3.90
N VAL A 179 -6.63 6.20 5.11
CA VAL A 179 -6.30 7.45 5.81
C VAL A 179 -5.22 8.30 5.13
N ILE A 180 -4.19 7.67 4.55
CA ILE A 180 -3.06 8.39 3.92
C ILE A 180 -3.34 8.62 2.43
N GLY A 181 -3.79 7.60 1.72
CA GLY A 181 -3.97 7.63 0.28
C GLY A 181 -5.20 8.42 -0.12
N LEU A 182 -6.38 7.98 0.34
CA LEU A 182 -7.64 8.70 0.08
C LEU A 182 -7.66 10.07 0.77
N GLY A 183 -7.06 10.17 1.96
CA GLY A 183 -6.95 11.43 2.70
C GLY A 183 -6.01 12.47 2.08
N LYS A 184 -5.29 12.14 1.00
CA LYS A 184 -4.32 13.02 0.34
C LYS A 184 -3.30 13.59 1.33
N GLN A 185 -2.65 14.70 0.99
CA GLN A 185 -1.65 15.33 1.85
C GLN A 185 -2.23 15.76 3.21
N ALA A 186 -3.46 16.28 3.23
CA ALA A 186 -4.11 16.75 4.46
C ALA A 186 -4.35 15.61 5.47
N GLY A 187 -5.02 14.54 5.05
CA GLY A 187 -5.26 13.35 5.88
C GLY A 187 -3.95 12.68 6.32
N ALA A 188 -2.96 12.62 5.42
CA ALA A 188 -1.64 12.12 5.74
C ALA A 188 -0.98 12.94 6.86
N ALA A 189 -0.97 14.28 6.74
CA ALA A 189 -0.37 15.16 7.74
C ALA A 189 -1.03 15.00 9.11
N MET A 190 -2.36 14.95 9.18
CA MET A 190 -3.10 14.79 10.42
C MET A 190 -2.82 13.44 11.11
N MET A 191 -2.79 12.34 10.34
CA MET A 191 -2.50 11.03 10.90
C MET A 191 -1.04 10.93 11.37
N HIS A 192 -0.09 11.45 10.58
CA HIS A 192 1.33 11.43 10.91
C HIS A 192 1.72 12.32 12.12
N ALA A 193 0.91 13.31 12.49
CA ALA A 193 1.20 14.22 13.60
C ALA A 193 1.42 13.51 14.95
N GLY A 194 0.75 12.37 15.19
CA GLY A 194 0.96 11.54 16.39
C GLY A 194 1.90 10.35 16.19
N GLY A 195 2.59 10.27 15.05
CA GLY A 195 3.55 9.21 14.73
C GLY A 195 2.93 7.80 14.71
N GLY A 196 3.76 6.78 15.00
CA GLY A 196 3.36 5.36 15.01
C GLY A 196 2.16 5.04 15.90
N ARG A 197 2.01 5.76 17.03
CA ARG A 197 0.90 5.56 17.98
C ARG A 197 -0.46 5.87 17.36
N ASN A 198 -0.53 6.88 16.50
CA ASN A 198 -1.78 7.18 15.79
C ASN A 198 -2.19 6.04 14.86
N PHE A 199 -1.24 5.45 14.13
CA PHE A 199 -1.52 4.31 13.27
C PHE A 199 -2.02 3.11 14.08
N GLN A 200 -1.34 2.78 15.19
CA GLN A 200 -1.76 1.68 16.08
C GLN A 200 -3.17 1.88 16.63
N ARG A 201 -3.51 3.11 17.04
CA ARG A 201 -4.78 3.41 17.70
C ARG A 201 -5.95 3.62 16.73
N TYR A 202 -5.70 4.25 15.58
CA TYR A 202 -6.76 4.84 14.76
C TYR A 202 -6.99 4.18 13.41
N LEU A 203 -6.15 3.24 12.93
CA LEU A 203 -6.37 2.61 11.63
C LEU A 203 -7.70 1.83 11.56
N GLN A 204 -7.98 0.99 12.55
CA GLN A 204 -9.24 0.24 12.59
C GLN A 204 -10.47 1.15 12.75
N PRO A 205 -10.52 2.09 13.72
CA PRO A 205 -11.62 3.06 13.80
C PRO A 205 -11.78 3.89 12.52
N ALA A 206 -10.69 4.30 11.89
CA ALA A 206 -10.76 5.05 10.64
C ALA A 206 -11.40 4.23 9.53
N ALA A 207 -11.03 2.96 9.37
CA ALA A 207 -11.60 2.09 8.36
C ALA A 207 -13.14 2.00 8.48
N ARG A 208 -13.68 1.99 9.70
CA ARG A 208 -15.14 2.03 9.95
C ARG A 208 -15.79 3.33 9.49
N VAL A 209 -15.11 4.47 9.67
CA VAL A 209 -15.61 5.76 9.17
C VAL A 209 -15.61 5.79 7.63
N TYR A 210 -14.56 5.29 6.98
CA TYR A 210 -14.56 5.19 5.51
C TYR A 210 -15.65 4.27 5.00
N GLU A 211 -15.84 3.10 5.61
CA GLU A 211 -16.93 2.18 5.26
C GLU A 211 -18.31 2.85 5.37
N ALA A 212 -18.58 3.51 6.50
CA ALA A 212 -19.91 4.04 6.80
C ALA A 212 -20.24 5.34 6.04
N ASN A 213 -19.25 6.21 5.84
CA ASN A 213 -19.48 7.59 5.42
C ASN A 213 -19.06 7.88 3.98
N THR A 214 -18.52 6.89 3.25
CA THR A 214 -17.94 7.14 1.92
C THR A 214 -18.40 6.15 0.86
N ASN A 215 -17.97 6.43 -0.36
CA ASN A 215 -18.16 5.56 -1.52
C ASN A 215 -17.12 4.42 -1.62
N PHE A 216 -16.28 4.22 -0.60
CA PHE A 216 -15.30 3.14 -0.58
C PHE A 216 -15.97 1.77 -0.54
N ARG A 217 -15.56 0.86 -1.42
CA ARG A 217 -16.12 -0.51 -1.55
C ARG A 217 -15.14 -1.62 -1.25
N GLY A 218 -13.85 -1.34 -1.23
CA GLY A 218 -12.84 -2.33 -0.89
C GLY A 218 -11.50 -2.13 -1.57
N ALA A 219 -10.65 -3.15 -1.47
CA ALA A 219 -9.31 -3.12 -2.00
C ALA A 219 -8.87 -4.46 -2.60
N ILE A 220 -8.04 -4.36 -3.64
CA ILE A 220 -7.22 -5.46 -4.16
C ILE A 220 -5.86 -5.37 -3.50
N CYS A 221 -5.50 -6.42 -2.78
CA CYS A 221 -4.40 -6.46 -1.84
C CYS A 221 -3.33 -7.44 -2.31
N PRO A 222 -2.35 -7.02 -3.13
CA PRO A 222 -1.20 -7.86 -3.43
C PRO A 222 -0.29 -8.03 -2.22
N ILE A 223 0.31 -9.21 -2.10
CA ILE A 223 1.37 -9.54 -1.14
C ILE A 223 2.54 -10.12 -1.92
N GLU A 224 3.74 -9.61 -1.65
CA GLU A 224 4.98 -10.05 -2.30
C GLU A 224 5.61 -11.21 -1.52
N ASN A 225 6.22 -12.13 -2.25
CA ASN A 225 7.04 -13.20 -1.66
C ASN A 225 8.47 -12.72 -1.37
N ALA A 226 9.30 -13.60 -0.80
CA ALA A 226 10.69 -13.31 -0.43
C ALA A 226 11.59 -12.84 -1.59
N TYR A 227 11.18 -13.06 -2.85
CA TYR A 227 11.92 -12.69 -4.06
C TYR A 227 11.30 -11.50 -4.79
N GLU A 228 10.49 -10.69 -4.10
CA GLU A 228 9.85 -9.48 -4.65
C GLU A 228 8.94 -9.77 -5.85
N ASP A 229 8.27 -10.92 -5.85
CA ASP A 229 7.26 -11.28 -6.84
C ASP A 229 5.87 -11.39 -6.20
N THR A 230 4.80 -11.24 -6.99
CA THR A 230 3.42 -11.28 -6.48
C THR A 230 3.08 -12.70 -6.03
N GLY A 231 3.09 -12.95 -4.72
CA GLY A 231 2.83 -14.27 -4.15
C GLY A 231 1.36 -14.57 -3.88
N LEU A 232 0.59 -13.54 -3.51
CA LEU A 232 -0.84 -13.62 -3.26
C LEU A 232 -1.52 -12.32 -3.71
N ILE A 233 -2.77 -12.42 -4.14
CA ILE A 233 -3.67 -11.27 -4.30
C ILE A 233 -4.96 -11.62 -3.56
N ALA A 234 -5.41 -10.74 -2.67
CA ALA A 234 -6.66 -10.90 -1.93
C ALA A 234 -7.59 -9.70 -2.17
N GLY A 235 -8.88 -9.97 -2.35
CA GLY A 235 -9.92 -8.93 -2.32
C GLY A 235 -10.46 -8.75 -0.91
N LEU A 236 -10.57 -7.51 -0.44
CA LEU A 236 -11.26 -7.16 0.81
C LEU A 236 -12.33 -6.12 0.52
N THR A 237 -13.55 -6.35 0.95
CA THR A 237 -14.60 -5.32 0.94
C THR A 237 -14.32 -4.22 1.96
N ALA A 238 -14.98 -3.07 1.85
CA ALA A 238 -14.86 -1.99 2.83
C ALA A 238 -15.18 -2.46 4.26
N ALA A 239 -16.15 -3.38 4.40
CA ALA A 239 -16.52 -3.99 5.67
C ALA A 239 -15.41 -4.85 6.29
N GLU A 240 -14.50 -5.40 5.47
CA GLU A 240 -13.41 -6.28 5.91
C GLU A 240 -12.08 -5.52 6.13
N VAL A 241 -11.91 -4.36 5.50
CA VAL A 241 -10.73 -3.49 5.67
C VAL A 241 -10.64 -2.99 7.12
N GLY A 242 -9.49 -3.15 7.76
CA GLY A 242 -9.25 -2.81 9.16
C GLY A 242 -9.81 -3.82 10.17
N THR A 243 -10.23 -5.00 9.72
CA THR A 243 -10.68 -6.11 10.59
C THR A 243 -9.61 -7.20 10.73
N GLN A 244 -9.96 -8.30 11.40
CA GLN A 244 -9.10 -9.48 11.50
C GLN A 244 -8.68 -10.02 10.13
N LYS A 245 -9.50 -9.90 9.09
CA LYS A 245 -9.12 -10.36 7.74
C LYS A 245 -7.91 -9.63 7.16
N GLU A 246 -7.81 -8.31 7.38
CA GLU A 246 -6.61 -7.55 6.98
C GLU A 246 -5.41 -7.93 7.86
N ALA A 247 -5.63 -8.17 9.15
CA ALA A 247 -4.58 -8.60 10.07
C ALA A 247 -4.02 -9.99 9.70
N ASP A 248 -4.86 -10.95 9.33
CA ASP A 248 -4.44 -12.30 8.91
C ASP A 248 -3.63 -12.27 7.61
N LEU A 249 -3.98 -11.37 6.69
CA LEU A 249 -3.19 -11.12 5.48
C LEU A 249 -1.84 -10.48 5.81
N LEU A 250 -1.77 -9.62 6.83
CA LEU A 250 -0.49 -9.09 7.30
C LEU A 250 0.39 -10.19 7.89
N GLU A 251 -0.16 -11.14 8.64
CA GLU A 251 0.60 -12.30 9.12
C GLU A 251 1.10 -13.18 7.96
N THR A 252 0.29 -13.35 6.92
CA THR A 252 0.72 -14.00 5.67
C THR A 252 1.90 -13.24 5.04
N ALA A 253 1.82 -11.91 4.95
CA ALA A 253 2.91 -11.09 4.45
C ALA A 253 4.19 -11.23 5.30
N LYS A 254 4.07 -11.32 6.63
CA LYS A 254 5.20 -11.56 7.55
C LYS A 254 5.83 -12.94 7.35
N ALA A 255 5.03 -13.96 7.01
CA ALA A 255 5.53 -15.30 6.73
C ALA A 255 6.27 -15.38 5.39
N TYR A 256 5.90 -14.53 4.42
CA TYR A 256 6.51 -14.48 3.10
C TYR A 256 7.83 -13.71 3.05
N LEU A 257 8.11 -12.86 4.04
CA LEU A 257 9.35 -12.09 4.08
C LEU A 257 10.56 -12.99 4.35
N ALA A 258 11.63 -12.75 3.59
CA ALA A 258 12.95 -13.26 3.93
C ALA A 258 13.39 -12.74 5.30
N ARG A 259 14.04 -13.61 6.08
CA ARG A 259 14.54 -13.29 7.42
C ARG A 259 16.00 -13.71 7.52
N ILE A 260 16.76 -12.92 8.29
CA ILE A 260 18.10 -13.33 8.72
C ILE A 260 17.94 -14.63 9.53
N PRO A 261 18.75 -15.68 9.28
CA PRO A 261 18.58 -17.00 9.90
C PRO A 261 19.09 -17.06 11.35
N PHE A 262 19.13 -15.94 12.04
CA PHE A 262 19.68 -15.80 13.38
C PHE A 262 18.77 -14.91 14.22
N ASP A 263 18.47 -15.34 15.45
CA ASP A 263 17.65 -14.57 16.39
C ASP A 263 18.42 -13.39 17.00
N ALA A 264 19.75 -13.50 17.08
CA ALA A 264 20.65 -12.48 17.58
C ALA A 264 21.85 -12.32 16.65
N VAL A 265 22.29 -11.08 16.48
CA VAL A 265 23.44 -10.70 15.64
C VAL A 265 24.27 -9.67 16.41
N ASP A 266 25.54 -9.97 16.66
CA ASP A 266 26.44 -9.03 17.33
C ASP A 266 26.81 -7.84 16.42
N ILE A 267 27.10 -8.13 15.14
CA ILE A 267 27.42 -7.13 14.13
C ILE A 267 26.70 -7.47 12.82
N LEU A 268 25.86 -6.55 12.33
CA LEU A 268 25.20 -6.65 11.03
C LEU A 268 25.84 -5.65 10.06
N VAL A 269 26.55 -6.16 9.05
CA VAL A 269 27.10 -5.35 7.95
C VAL A 269 26.19 -5.48 6.75
N VAL A 270 25.50 -4.39 6.39
CA VAL A 270 24.64 -4.32 5.20
C VAL A 270 25.31 -3.53 4.09
N ARG A 271 25.19 -4.00 2.84
CA ARG A 271 25.73 -3.29 1.68
C ARG A 271 24.92 -2.05 1.32
N GLU A 272 23.59 -2.16 1.41
CA GLU A 272 22.65 -1.11 0.98
C GLU A 272 21.52 -0.93 2.01
N LEU A 273 21.05 0.30 2.17
CA LEU A 273 19.89 0.65 3.00
C LEU A 273 19.11 1.82 2.38
N GLY A 274 17.78 1.83 2.53
CA GLY A 274 16.95 2.94 2.07
C GLY A 274 15.46 2.58 1.97
N LYS A 275 14.58 3.58 2.01
CA LYS A 275 13.12 3.40 1.87
C LYS A 275 12.71 2.85 0.50
N ASN A 276 13.51 3.11 -0.52
CA ASN A 276 13.37 2.54 -1.85
C ASN A 276 13.65 1.02 -1.88
N ILE A 277 14.37 0.49 -0.89
CA ILE A 277 14.70 -0.94 -0.76
C ILE A 277 13.73 -1.61 0.22
N SER A 278 13.52 -1.05 1.41
CA SER A 278 12.61 -1.63 2.41
C SER A 278 11.14 -1.54 2.00
N GLY A 279 10.81 -0.68 1.04
CA GLY A 279 9.47 -0.45 0.53
C GLY A 279 8.70 0.65 1.25
#